data_AF-A0A820LYP3-F1
#
_entry.id   AF-A0A820LYP3-F1
#
_cell.length_a   1.000
_cell.length_b   1.000
_cell.length_c   1.000
_cell.angle_alpha   90.00
_cell.angle_beta   90.00
_cell.angle_gamma   90.00
#
_symmetry.space_group_name_H-M   'P 1'
#
loop_
_entity.id
_entity.type
_entity.pdbx_description
1 polymer ?
#
loop_
_entity_poly.entity_id
_entity_poly.type
_entity_poly.pdbx_seq_one_letter_code
_entity_poly.pdbx_strand_id
1 'polypeptide(L)'
;NSCSSPQWHILSLLTTDNWHRDCPSDCSDPLAQLPFDISFYILSLLDPVSLARCSRVNKLWYYLCSHPELWHQLAKHKKWSFSSHLLDQQQIEFHTNEQKQEQ
;
A
#
# COMPACT_ATOMS: atom_id res chain seq x y z
N ASN A 1 17.77 42.06 7.19
CA ASN A 1 17.69 40.68 6.64
C ASN A 1 16.26 40.36 6.23
N SER A 2 15.75 41.07 5.23
CA SER A 2 14.45 40.82 4.62
C SER A 2 14.61 39.67 3.63
N CYS A 3 14.24 38.46 4.07
CA CYS A 3 14.13 37.31 3.18
C CYS A 3 12.97 37.59 2.21
N SER A 4 13.31 37.92 0.97
CA SER A 4 12.36 37.96 -0.15
C SER A 4 11.71 36.58 -0.24
N SER A 5 10.46 36.50 0.21
CA SER A 5 9.63 35.29 0.17
C SER A 5 9.73 34.65 -1.22
N PRO A 6 9.89 33.31 -1.32
CA PRO A 6 10.24 32.69 -2.58
C PRO A 6 9.10 32.93 -3.56
N GLN A 7 9.39 33.70 -4.62
CA GLN A 7 8.45 33.99 -5.71
C GLN A 7 7.82 32.70 -6.27
N TRP A 8 8.55 31.59 -6.16
CA TRP A 8 8.10 30.23 -6.44
C TRP A 8 6.86 29.77 -5.67
N HIS A 9 6.67 30.19 -4.41
CA HIS A 9 5.48 29.83 -3.64
C HIS A 9 4.23 30.52 -4.19
N ILE A 10 4.34 31.82 -4.53
CA ILE A 10 3.25 32.55 -5.16
C ILE A 10 2.97 32.00 -6.56
N LEU A 11 4.01 31.69 -7.34
CA LEU A 11 3.84 31.03 -8.63
C LEU A 11 3.10 29.70 -8.48
N SER A 12 3.55 28.82 -7.57
CA SER A 12 2.89 27.54 -7.28
C SER A 12 1.41 27.72 -6.93
N LEU A 13 1.07 28.71 -6.08
CA LEU A 13 -0.32 29.00 -5.67
C LEU A 13 -1.19 29.58 -6.81
N LEU A 14 -0.60 30.37 -7.71
CA LEU A 14 -1.30 30.95 -8.86
C LEU A 14 -1.45 29.97 -10.03
N THR A 15 -0.57 28.97 -10.09
CA THR A 15 -0.56 27.96 -11.15
C THR A 15 -1.43 26.75 -10.85
N THR A 16 -1.79 26.48 -9.60
CA THR A 16 -2.59 25.28 -9.26
C THR A 16 -3.92 25.21 -10.01
N ASP A 17 -4.62 26.33 -10.24
CA ASP A 17 -5.90 26.30 -10.97
C ASP A 17 -5.76 26.45 -12.50
N ASN A 18 -4.68 27.09 -12.97
CA ASN A 18 -4.56 27.47 -14.38
C ASN A 18 -4.02 26.36 -15.29
N TRP A 19 -3.34 25.36 -14.72
CA TRP A 19 -2.72 24.26 -15.48
C TRP A 19 -3.67 23.09 -15.71
N HIS A 20 -4.82 23.08 -15.02
CA HIS A 20 -5.81 22.02 -15.13
C HIS A 20 -7.01 22.38 -16.02
N ARG A 21 -6.92 23.48 -16.77
CA ARG A 21 -8.03 24.02 -17.60
C ARG A 21 -8.50 23.05 -18.69
N ASP A 22 -7.59 22.22 -19.21
CA ASP A 22 -7.84 21.21 -20.25
C ASP A 22 -7.65 19.77 -19.73
N CYS A 23 -7.69 19.61 -18.41
CA CYS A 23 -7.29 18.37 -17.75
C CYS A 23 -8.50 17.44 -17.56
N PRO A 24 -8.37 16.13 -17.85
CA PRO A 24 -9.42 15.18 -17.55
C PRO A 24 -9.70 15.14 -16.03
N SER A 25 -10.94 14.81 -15.66
CA SER A 25 -11.33 14.59 -14.26
C SER A 25 -10.33 13.63 -13.59
N ASP A 26 -9.89 13.99 -12.38
CA ASP A 26 -8.89 13.29 -11.54
C ASP A 26 -7.41 13.51 -11.88
N CYS A 27 -7.06 14.52 -12.67
CA CYS A 27 -5.65 14.77 -12.97
C CYS A 27 -4.78 15.28 -11.80
N SER A 28 -5.37 15.46 -10.61
CA SER A 28 -4.61 15.66 -9.38
C SER A 28 -4.10 14.34 -8.78
N ASP A 29 -4.64 13.19 -9.20
CA ASP A 29 -4.23 11.87 -8.71
C ASP A 29 -3.13 11.27 -9.60
N PRO A 30 -1.89 11.15 -9.11
CA PRO A 30 -0.79 10.61 -9.90
C PRO A 30 -1.01 9.14 -10.29
N LEU A 31 -1.71 8.34 -9.49
CA LEU A 31 -1.96 6.93 -9.85
C LEU A 31 -3.06 6.79 -10.90
N ALA A 32 -3.94 7.78 -11.04
CA ALA A 32 -4.97 7.81 -12.09
C ALA A 32 -4.38 8.12 -13.48
N GLN A 33 -3.23 8.81 -13.52
CA GLN A 33 -2.55 9.13 -14.77
C GLN A 33 -1.63 8.01 -15.26
N LEU A 34 -1.20 7.12 -14.37
CA LEU A 34 -0.25 6.06 -14.67
C LEU A 34 -0.97 4.82 -15.23
N PRO A 35 -0.32 4.06 -16.13
CA PRO A 35 -0.81 2.74 -16.53
C PRO A 35 -0.93 1.81 -15.31
N PHE A 36 -1.91 0.91 -15.36
CA PHE A 36 -2.21 -0.01 -14.26
C PHE A 36 -0.97 -0.74 -13.72
N ASP A 37 -0.13 -1.28 -14.61
CA ASP A 37 1.05 -2.06 -14.22
C ASP A 37 2.07 -1.24 -13.42
N ILE A 38 2.23 0.04 -13.76
CA ILE A 38 3.16 0.96 -13.07
C ILE A 38 2.60 1.31 -11.70
N SER A 39 1.32 1.68 -11.63
CA SER A 39 0.63 1.95 -10.36
C SER A 39 0.68 0.73 -9.44
N PHE A 40 0.43 -0.46 -9.98
CA PHE A 40 0.51 -1.72 -9.27
C PHE A 40 1.93 -2.00 -8.75
N TYR A 41 2.95 -1.79 -9.58
CA TYR A 41 4.35 -1.96 -9.16
C TYR A 41 4.73 -1.00 -8.04
N ILE A 42 4.29 0.27 -8.08
CA ILE A 42 4.54 1.22 -6.99
C ILE A 42 3.90 0.73 -5.69
N LEU A 43 2.65 0.25 -5.75
CA LEU A 43 1.92 -0.23 -4.59
C LEU A 43 2.53 -1.52 -4.00
N SER A 44 3.16 -2.38 -4.81
CA SER A 44 3.81 -3.61 -4.32
C SER A 44 5.06 -3.36 -3.48
N LEU A 45 5.64 -2.16 -3.56
CA LEU A 45 6.80 -1.76 -2.76
C LEU A 45 6.43 -1.29 -1.34
N LEU A 46 5.15 -1.07 -1.07
CA LEU A 46 4.67 -0.58 0.22
C LEU A 46 4.57 -1.69 1.26
N ASP A 47 4.71 -1.34 2.54
CA ASP A 47 4.39 -2.26 3.62
C ASP A 47 2.86 -2.45 3.77
N PRO A 48 2.41 -3.54 4.43
CA PRO A 48 0.97 -3.85 4.55
C PRO A 48 0.15 -2.74 5.21
N VAL A 49 0.73 -1.99 6.17
CA VAL A 49 0.03 -0.91 6.88
C VAL A 49 -0.13 0.29 5.97
N SER A 50 0.92 0.67 5.26
CA SER A 50 0.85 1.73 4.24
C SER A 50 -0.13 1.37 3.14
N LEU A 51 -0.10 0.13 2.62
CA LEU A 51 -1.03 -0.33 1.59
C LEU A 51 -2.49 -0.28 2.06
N ALA A 52 -2.77 -0.69 3.31
CA ALA A 52 -4.10 -0.59 3.90
C ALA A 52 -4.58 0.86 4.11
N ARG A 53 -3.66 1.82 4.31
CA ARG A 53 -4.01 3.25 4.36
C ARG A 53 -4.26 3.82 2.96
N CYS A 54 -3.45 3.42 1.99
CA CYS A 54 -3.59 3.78 0.58
C CYS A 54 -4.97 3.41 0.02
N SER A 55 -5.52 2.26 0.42
CA SER A 55 -6.87 1.83 -0.02
C SER A 55 -8.01 2.78 0.40
N ARG A 56 -7.76 3.73 1.31
CA ARG A 56 -8.76 4.69 1.81
C ARG A 56 -8.72 6.04 1.10
N VAL A 57 -7.79 6.25 0.17
CA VAL A 57 -7.61 7.55 -0.50
C VAL A 57 -8.80 7.86 -1.41
N ASN A 58 -9.10 6.97 -2.35
CA ASN A 58 -10.26 7.06 -3.23
C ASN A 58 -10.64 5.67 -3.78
N LYS A 59 -11.66 5.60 -4.65
CA LYS A 59 -12.15 4.34 -5.22
C LYS A 59 -11.11 3.65 -6.12
N LEU A 60 -10.31 4.41 -6.86
CA LEU A 60 -9.26 3.87 -7.72
C LEU A 60 -8.16 3.20 -6.88
N TRP A 61 -7.67 3.90 -5.86
CA TRP A 61 -6.67 3.38 -4.94
C TRP A 61 -7.19 2.17 -4.18
N TYR A 62 -8.47 2.18 -3.77
CA TYR A 62 -9.12 1.00 -3.19
C TYR A 62 -9.09 -0.19 -4.15
N TYR A 63 -9.48 0.01 -5.41
CA TYR A 63 -9.48 -1.03 -6.43
C TYR A 63 -8.07 -1.61 -6.65
N LEU A 64 -7.07 -0.75 -6.81
CA LEU A 64 -5.68 -1.17 -6.99
C LEU A 64 -5.12 -1.91 -5.77
N CYS A 65 -5.32 -1.37 -4.57
CA CYS A 65 -4.81 -1.95 -3.33
C CYS A 65 -5.53 -3.25 -2.95
N SER A 66 -6.77 -3.46 -3.42
CA SER A 66 -7.53 -4.68 -3.14
C SER A 66 -7.14 -5.85 -4.05
N HIS A 67 -6.18 -5.66 -4.96
CA HIS A 67 -5.75 -6.71 -5.88
C HIS A 67 -5.05 -7.85 -5.11
N PRO A 68 -5.51 -9.10 -5.24
CA PRO A 68 -5.06 -10.21 -4.38
C PRO A 68 -3.56 -10.51 -4.53
N GLU A 69 -3.01 -10.31 -5.72
CA GLU A 69 -1.58 -10.54 -6.00
C GLU A 69 -0.65 -9.67 -5.13
N LEU A 70 -1.04 -8.43 -4.79
CA LEU A 70 -0.26 -7.59 -3.87
C LEU A 70 -0.14 -8.23 -2.49
N TRP A 71 -1.26 -8.72 -1.96
CA TRP A 71 -1.32 -9.33 -0.64
C TRP A 71 -0.63 -10.70 -0.61
N HIS A 72 -0.72 -11.49 -1.68
CA HIS A 72 0.03 -12.73 -1.82
C HIS A 72 1.55 -12.50 -1.81
N GLN A 73 2.03 -11.47 -2.52
CA GLN A 73 3.46 -11.12 -2.53
C GLN A 73 3.92 -10.62 -1.16
N LEU A 74 3.11 -9.79 -0.49
CA LEU A 74 3.41 -9.32 0.86
C LEU A 74 3.46 -10.45 1.89
N ALA A 75 2.52 -11.40 1.83
CA ALA A 75 2.47 -12.56 2.73
C ALA A 75 3.68 -13.51 2.54
N LYS A 76 4.24 -13.59 1.31
CA LYS A 76 5.45 -14.35 1.02
C LYS A 76 6.73 -13.67 1.54
N HIS A 77 6.70 -12.37 1.79
CA HIS A 77 7.88 -11.64 2.24
C HIS A 77 8.27 -12.09 3.65
N LYS A 78 9.50 -12.57 3.86
CA LYS A 78 9.97 -13.14 5.16
C LYS A 78 9.74 -12.22 6.38
N LYS A 79 9.70 -10.90 6.15
CA LYS A 79 9.42 -9.88 7.18
C LYS A 79 7.98 -9.92 7.70
N TRP A 80 7.04 -10.29 6.85
CA TRP A 80 5.59 -10.25 7.09
C TRP A 80 4.95 -11.64 7.00
N SER A 81 5.69 -12.63 6.53
CA SER A 81 5.33 -14.03 6.61
C SER A 81 5.04 -14.35 8.06
N PHE A 82 3.85 -14.90 8.30
CA PHE A 82 3.50 -15.58 9.53
C PHE A 82 4.45 -16.77 9.67
N SER A 83 5.67 -16.50 10.13
CA SER A 83 6.67 -17.53 10.34
C SER A 83 6.11 -18.42 11.43
N SER A 84 5.91 -19.66 11.01
CA SER A 84 5.25 -20.80 11.62
C SER A 84 5.74 -21.21 13.01
N HIS A 85 6.55 -20.43 13.74
CA HIS A 85 7.05 -20.89 15.04
C HIS A 85 5.92 -21.09 16.07
N LEU A 86 4.83 -20.31 15.98
CA LEU A 86 3.69 -20.45 16.89
C LEU A 86 2.70 -21.53 16.47
N LEU A 87 2.59 -21.80 15.16
CA LEU A 87 1.70 -22.86 14.64
C LEU A 87 2.34 -24.24 14.75
N ASP A 88 3.65 -24.34 14.51
CA ASP A 88 4.40 -25.60 14.63
C ASP A 88 4.39 -26.10 16.07
N GLN A 89 4.55 -25.23 17.08
CA GLN A 89 4.50 -25.66 18.48
C GLN A 89 3.11 -26.14 18.92
N GLN A 90 2.03 -25.46 18.52
CA GLN A 90 0.68 -25.88 18.88
C GLN A 90 0.28 -27.21 18.21
N GLN A 91 0.68 -27.43 16.95
CA GLN A 91 0.40 -28.72 16.29
C GLN A 91 1.21 -29.86 16.90
N ILE A 92 2.48 -29.64 17.27
CA ILE A 92 3.30 -30.68 17.95
C ILE A 92 2.70 -31.01 19.32
N GLU A 93 2.31 -30.03 20.12
CA GLU A 93 1.74 -30.26 21.46
C GLU A 93 0.40 -31.01 21.43
N PHE A 94 -0.47 -30.73 20.46
CA PHE A 94 -1.72 -31.48 20.28
C PHE A 94 -1.46 -32.95 19.93
N HIS A 95 -0.63 -33.22 18.93
CA HIS A 95 -0.28 -34.60 18.53
C HIS A 95 0.45 -35.38 19.64
N THR A 96 1.26 -34.71 20.47
CA THR A 96 1.98 -35.37 21.57
C THR A 96 1.06 -35.68 22.77
N ASN A 97 -0.01 -34.92 22.97
CA ASN A 97 -0.99 -35.18 24.03
C ASN A 97 -1.99 -36.29 23.68
N GLU A 98 -2.37 -36.44 22.40
CA GLU A 98 -3.23 -37.54 21.96
C GLU A 98 -2.56 -38.91 22.17
N GLN A 99 -1.26 -39.04 21.88
CA GLN A 99 -0.54 -40.31 22.06
C GLN A 99 -0.30 -40.70 23.54
N LYS A 100 -0.47 -39.79 24.49
CA LYS A 100 -0.37 -40.08 25.93
C LYS A 100 -1.70 -40.50 26.57
N GLN A 101 -2.83 -40.29 25.90
CA GLN A 101 -4.14 -40.71 26.40
C GLN A 101 -4.53 -42.13 25.97
N GLU A 102 -3.77 -42.72 25.05
CA GLU A 102 -3.98 -44.07 24.52
C GLU A 102 -2.98 -45.13 25.08
N GLN A 103 -2.18 -44.77 26.09
CA GLN A 103 -1.32 -45.67 26.87
C GLN A 103 -1.72 -45.67 28.35
#